data_AF-A0A4Z2H0Q4-F1
#
_entry.id   AF-A0A4Z2H0Q4-F1
#
_cell.length_a   1.000
_cell.length_b   1.000
_cell.length_c   1.000
_cell.angle_alpha   90.00
_cell.angle_beta   90.00
_cell.angle_gamma   90.00
#
_symmetry.space_group_name_H-M   'P 1'
#
loop_
_entity.id
_entity.type
_entity.pdbx_description
1 polymer ?
#
loop_
_entity_poly.entity_id
_entity_poly.type
_entity_poly.pdbx_seq_one_letter_code
_entity_poly.pdbx_strand_id
1 'polypeptide(L)'
;MCSSPSVHSADYYMQEAKRLKHKADALSPGVKSSRLSGELRASIMVNGTPSPLSLSPSPAGSGGAGGGSGGASVAIPQRIHHMAASHVNITNNILRSYEHWETADRLAAESQEFFQELDSVMEPLSQPSSMTELVRYIRQGLHWLRTEAHLL
;
A
#
# COMPACT_ATOMS: atom_id res chain seq x y z
N MET A 1 -16.06 -21.87 -49.09
CA MET A 1 -14.97 -20.98 -49.52
C MET A 1 -14.58 -20.14 -48.30
N CYS A 2 -13.56 -20.57 -47.55
CA CYS A 2 -13.10 -19.84 -46.36
C CYS A 2 -12.09 -18.79 -46.79
N SER A 3 -12.39 -17.52 -46.52
CA SER A 3 -11.53 -16.37 -46.79
C SER A 3 -10.25 -16.46 -45.97
N SER A 4 -9.10 -16.58 -46.65
CA SER A 4 -7.78 -16.52 -46.01
C SER A 4 -7.57 -15.14 -45.36
N PRO A 5 -7.08 -15.06 -44.11
CA PRO A 5 -6.75 -13.77 -43.51
C PRO A 5 -5.59 -13.14 -44.29
N SER A 6 -5.80 -11.92 -44.80
CA SER A 6 -4.76 -11.15 -45.46
C SER A 6 -3.66 -10.84 -44.45
N VAL A 7 -2.55 -11.55 -44.56
CA VAL A 7 -1.38 -11.38 -43.69
C VAL A 7 -0.69 -10.09 -44.14
N HIS A 8 -0.89 -9.02 -43.40
CA HIS A 8 -0.25 -7.74 -43.69
C HIS A 8 1.23 -7.80 -43.26
N SER A 9 2.11 -7.22 -44.08
CA SER A 9 3.55 -7.14 -43.78
C SER A 9 3.82 -6.36 -42.50
N ALA A 10 4.92 -6.64 -41.81
CA ALA A 10 5.33 -5.93 -40.59
C ALA A 10 5.40 -4.40 -40.78
N ASP A 11 5.77 -3.95 -41.98
CA ASP A 11 5.83 -2.53 -42.34
C ASP A 11 4.48 -1.83 -42.26
N TYR A 12 3.40 -2.54 -42.58
CA TYR A 12 2.03 -2.02 -42.50
C TYR A 12 1.65 -1.69 -41.06
N TYR A 13 1.92 -2.62 -40.13
CA TYR A 13 1.64 -2.40 -38.70
C TYR A 13 2.50 -1.29 -38.12
N MET A 14 3.76 -1.17 -38.54
CA MET A 14 4.64 -0.08 -38.12
C MET A 14 4.16 1.29 -38.62
N GLN A 15 3.64 1.40 -39.84
CA GLN A 15 3.03 2.63 -40.34
C GLN A 15 1.74 2.98 -39.60
N GLU A 16 0.88 2.00 -39.36
CA GLU A 16 -0.39 2.22 -38.68
C GLU A 16 -0.19 2.66 -37.23
N ALA A 17 0.82 2.10 -36.53
CA ALA A 17 1.20 2.54 -35.19
C ALA A 17 1.71 4.00 -35.17
N LYS A 18 2.53 4.40 -36.16
CA LYS A 18 3.01 5.78 -36.30
C LYS A 18 1.87 6.77 -36.56
N ARG A 19 0.87 6.35 -37.35
CA ARG A 19 -0.34 7.14 -37.64
C ARG A 19 -1.19 7.33 -36.37
N LEU A 20 -1.40 6.25 -35.62
CA LEU A 20 -2.17 6.29 -34.36
C LEU A 20 -1.48 7.17 -33.30
N LYS A 21 -0.15 7.13 -33.19
CA LYS A 21 0.61 7.99 -32.27
C LYS A 21 0.42 9.47 -32.57
N HIS A 22 0.62 9.90 -33.81
CA HIS A 22 0.42 11.31 -34.20
C HIS A 22 -1.02 11.78 -33.95
N LYS A 23 -2.01 10.89 -34.12
CA LYS A 23 -3.41 11.21 -33.85
C LYS A 23 -3.67 11.41 -32.35
N ALA A 24 -3.03 10.65 -31.47
CA ALA A 24 -3.16 10.81 -30.02
C ALA A 24 -2.53 12.12 -29.53
N ASP A 25 -1.35 12.46 -30.05
CA ASP A 25 -0.66 13.72 -29.70
C ASP A 25 -1.46 14.95 -30.17
N ALA A 26 -2.16 14.85 -31.30
CA ALA A 26 -3.06 15.90 -31.80
C ALA A 26 -4.34 16.06 -30.95
N LEU A 27 -4.74 15.03 -30.20
CA LEU A 27 -5.96 15.02 -29.39
C LEU A 27 -5.74 15.41 -27.93
N SER A 28 -4.49 15.65 -27.50
CA SER A 28 -4.18 16.04 -26.12
C SER A 28 -3.61 17.46 -26.01
N PRO A 29 -4.40 18.52 -26.24
CA PRO A 29 -4.01 19.86 -25.84
C PRO A 29 -4.20 20.01 -24.33
N GLY A 30 -3.12 19.80 -23.58
CA GLY A 30 -2.85 20.36 -22.25
C GLY A 30 -4.01 20.48 -21.25
N VAL A 31 -4.29 19.40 -20.50
CA VAL A 31 -4.99 19.52 -19.21
C VAL A 31 -3.97 19.78 -18.12
N LYS A 32 -3.76 21.06 -17.79
CA LYS A 32 -3.18 21.47 -16.51
C LYS A 32 -4.25 21.28 -15.43
N SER A 33 -4.35 20.09 -14.84
CA SER A 33 -5.23 19.89 -13.67
C SER A 33 -4.46 20.16 -12.38
N SER A 34 -4.45 21.44 -12.02
CA SER A 34 -4.14 21.90 -10.68
C SER A 34 -5.29 21.54 -9.73
N ARG A 35 -4.91 20.95 -8.59
CA ARG A 35 -5.69 20.86 -7.34
C ARG A 35 -6.97 20.03 -7.44
N LEU A 36 -7.02 18.95 -6.66
CA LEU A 36 -8.06 18.62 -5.68
C LEU A 36 -7.81 17.18 -5.21
N SER A 37 -7.00 17.04 -4.17
CA SER A 37 -7.01 15.87 -3.29
C SER A 37 -6.69 16.35 -1.88
N GLY A 38 -7.51 17.30 -1.41
CA GLY A 38 -7.82 17.37 0.00
C GLY A 38 -9.07 16.51 0.16
N GLU A 39 -8.94 15.39 0.88
CA GLU A 39 -10.00 14.64 1.58
C GLU A 39 -9.43 13.25 1.93
N LEU A 40 -8.53 13.21 2.91
CA LEU A 40 -8.53 12.16 3.95
C LEU A 40 -7.65 12.64 5.12
N ARG A 41 -8.15 13.62 5.87
CA ARG A 41 -7.74 13.78 7.28
C ARG A 41 -8.65 12.84 8.07
N ALA A 42 -8.09 11.74 8.55
CA ALA A 42 -8.66 11.02 9.67
C ALA A 42 -7.51 10.58 10.58
N SER A 43 -7.36 11.40 11.61
CA SER A 43 -6.56 11.26 12.81
C SER A 43 -6.48 9.82 13.34
N ILE A 44 -5.27 9.28 13.39
CA ILE A 44 -4.88 8.32 14.44
C ILE A 44 -3.62 8.88 15.08
N MET A 45 -3.85 9.66 16.14
CA MET A 45 -2.83 10.12 17.06
C MET A 45 -2.86 9.12 18.22
N VAL A 46 -1.96 8.13 18.19
CA VAL A 46 -1.65 7.30 19.36
C VAL A 46 -0.17 7.48 19.67
N ASN A 47 0.04 8.26 20.72
CA ASN A 47 1.19 8.31 21.63
C ASN A 47 2.62 8.27 21.05
N GLY A 48 3.19 9.48 20.90
CA GLY A 48 4.59 9.75 21.22
C GLY A 48 5.65 9.47 20.15
N THR A 49 5.77 10.33 19.14
CA THR A 49 7.07 10.81 18.58
C THR A 49 6.82 12.05 17.70
N PRO A 50 7.67 13.10 17.75
CA PRO A 50 7.45 14.34 17.03
C PRO A 50 7.78 14.20 15.53
N SER A 51 7.05 14.96 14.71
CA SER A 51 7.20 15.05 13.26
C SER A 51 8.60 15.44 12.79
N PRO A 52 8.86 15.34 11.47
CA PRO A 52 9.50 16.45 10.79
C PRO A 52 8.60 16.97 9.67
N LEU A 53 7.88 18.06 9.95
CA LEU A 53 7.60 19.04 8.93
C LEU A 53 8.85 19.91 8.80
N SER A 54 9.54 19.85 7.66
CA SER A 54 10.40 20.95 7.21
C SER A 54 10.48 20.96 5.70
N LEU A 55 9.67 21.86 5.14
CA LEU A 55 9.82 22.43 3.81
C LEU A 55 11.02 23.38 3.85
N SER A 56 12.09 23.08 3.11
CA SER A 56 13.10 24.07 2.75
C SER A 56 13.67 23.76 1.36
N PRO A 57 13.35 24.53 0.30
CA PRO A 57 14.10 24.50 -0.94
C PRO A 57 15.22 25.54 -0.86
N SER A 58 16.48 25.14 -1.05
CA SER A 58 17.58 26.08 -1.33
C SER A 58 18.14 25.77 -2.72
N PRO A 59 18.18 26.73 -3.66
CA PRO A 59 18.92 26.60 -4.89
C PRO A 59 20.35 27.08 -4.63
N ALA A 60 21.33 26.18 -4.73
CA ALA A 60 22.72 26.58 -4.84
C ALA A 60 23.30 25.86 -6.05
N GLY A 61 23.41 26.60 -7.15
CA GLY A 61 24.21 26.20 -8.29
C GLY A 61 25.69 26.47 -8.00
N SER A 62 26.55 25.52 -8.37
CA SER A 62 27.94 25.77 -8.74
C SER A 62 28.46 24.53 -9.46
N GLY A 63 28.95 24.74 -10.68
CA GLY A 63 29.35 23.68 -11.59
C GLY A 63 30.70 23.02 -11.30
N GLY A 64 31.15 22.23 -12.27
CA GLY A 64 32.54 21.81 -12.40
C GLY A 64 32.78 20.30 -12.36
N ALA A 65 32.93 19.75 -13.57
CA ALA A 65 33.67 18.57 -14.02
C ALA A 65 34.48 17.70 -13.02
N GLY A 66 34.49 16.39 -13.28
CA GLY A 66 35.51 15.47 -12.78
C GLY A 66 35.08 14.01 -12.84
N GLY A 67 35.79 13.19 -13.61
CA GLY A 67 35.36 11.86 -14.02
C GLY A 67 35.61 10.72 -13.02
N GLY A 68 34.86 9.64 -13.26
CA GLY A 68 35.34 8.26 -13.18
C GLY A 68 35.54 7.64 -11.80
N SER A 69 34.56 6.86 -11.35
CA SER A 69 34.75 5.62 -10.58
C SER A 69 33.46 4.80 -10.71
N GLY A 70 33.56 3.60 -11.29
CA GLY A 70 32.44 2.72 -11.59
C GLY A 70 31.75 2.13 -10.36
N GLY A 71 30.90 2.93 -9.72
CA GLY A 71 29.71 2.44 -9.03
C GLY A 71 28.53 2.92 -9.85
N ALA A 72 27.75 2.01 -10.43
CA ALA A 72 26.57 2.37 -11.21
C ALA A 72 25.50 2.96 -10.27
N SER A 73 25.65 4.22 -9.90
CA SER A 73 24.63 4.97 -9.16
C SER A 73 23.53 5.31 -10.16
N VAL A 74 22.45 4.54 -10.11
CA VAL A 74 21.26 4.81 -10.90
C VAL A 74 20.58 6.03 -10.30
N ALA A 75 20.45 7.11 -11.08
CA ALA A 75 19.71 8.29 -10.66
C ALA A 75 18.20 7.95 -10.64
N ILE A 76 17.66 7.67 -9.45
CA ILE A 76 16.24 7.34 -9.27
C ILE A 76 15.46 8.66 -9.09
N PRO A 77 14.47 8.96 -9.96
CA PRO A 77 13.58 10.09 -9.77
C PRO A 77 12.88 10.04 -8.40
N GLN A 78 12.73 11.20 -7.76
CA GLN A 78 12.13 11.30 -6.42
C GLN A 78 10.77 10.59 -6.32
N ARG A 79 9.91 10.72 -7.33
CA ARG A 79 8.61 10.02 -7.36
C ARG A 79 8.77 8.51 -7.24
N ILE A 80 9.73 7.92 -7.97
CA ILE A 80 9.95 6.47 -7.98
C ILE A 80 10.50 6.02 -6.63
N HIS A 81 11.41 6.79 -6.01
CA HIS A 81 11.92 6.50 -4.67
C HIS A 81 10.79 6.50 -3.62
N HIS A 82 9.91 7.50 -3.63
CA HIS A 82 8.77 7.56 -2.70
C HIS A 82 7.79 6.41 -2.92
N MET A 83 7.50 6.06 -4.17
CA MET A 83 6.63 4.92 -4.49
C MET A 83 7.24 3.59 -4.00
N ALA A 84 8.54 3.39 -4.21
CA ALA A 84 9.24 2.21 -3.73
C ALA A 84 9.20 2.13 -2.19
N ALA A 85 9.49 3.23 -1.50
CA ALA A 85 9.41 3.29 -0.04
C ALA A 85 7.99 2.99 0.48
N SER A 86 6.96 3.56 -0.16
CA SER A 86 5.56 3.28 0.18
C SER A 86 5.20 1.82 -0.04
N HIS A 87 5.66 1.21 -1.13
CA HIS A 87 5.42 -0.20 -1.42
C HIS A 87 6.05 -1.08 -0.34
N VAL A 88 7.33 -0.85 0.00
CA VAL A 88 8.03 -1.56 1.07
C VAL A 88 7.28 -1.45 2.40
N ASN A 89 6.72 -0.28 2.71
CA ASN A 89 5.94 -0.08 3.93
C ASN A 89 4.65 -0.91 3.93
N ILE A 90 3.89 -0.90 2.84
CA ILE A 90 2.63 -1.66 2.72
C ILE A 90 2.92 -3.17 2.80
N THR A 91 3.91 -3.67 2.05
CA THR A 91 4.24 -5.10 2.06
C THR A 91 4.78 -5.57 3.41
N ASN A 92 5.58 -4.74 4.10
CA ASN A 92 6.04 -5.07 5.44
C ASN A 92 4.91 -5.07 6.48
N ASN A 93 3.93 -4.17 6.35
CA ASN A 93 2.78 -4.17 7.24
C ASN A 93 1.95 -5.46 7.08
N ILE A 94 1.72 -5.90 5.84
CA ILE A 94 1.05 -7.17 5.55
C ILE A 94 1.85 -8.33 6.16
N LEU A 95 3.16 -8.40 5.93
CA LEU A 95 4.00 -9.48 6.48
C LEU A 95 3.91 -9.55 8.01
N ARG A 96 4.08 -8.42 8.71
CA ARG A 96 3.98 -8.36 10.17
C ARG A 96 2.59 -8.73 10.69
N SER A 97 1.53 -8.39 9.97
CA SER A 97 0.17 -8.76 10.36
C SER A 97 -0.02 -10.29 10.38
N TYR A 98 0.60 -11.02 9.44
CA TYR A 98 0.58 -12.48 9.44
C TYR A 98 1.41 -13.07 10.58
N GLU A 99 2.59 -12.51 10.83
CA GLU A 99 3.45 -12.96 11.95
C GLU A 99 2.76 -12.78 13.31
N HIS A 100 2.08 -11.63 13.50
CA HIS A 100 1.29 -11.38 14.71
C HIS A 100 0.09 -12.31 14.82
N TRP A 101 -0.59 -12.61 13.71
CA TRP A 101 -1.69 -13.57 13.70
C TRP A 101 -1.23 -14.97 14.09
N GLU A 102 -0.15 -15.47 13.48
CA GLU A 102 0.41 -16.79 13.82
C GLU A 102 0.86 -16.86 15.29
N THR A 103 1.43 -15.77 15.80
CA THR A 103 1.80 -15.67 17.22
C THR A 103 0.56 -15.72 18.12
N ALA A 104 -0.51 -15.03 17.74
CA ALA A 104 -1.78 -15.05 18.47
C ALA A 104 -2.40 -16.45 18.48
N ASP A 105 -2.46 -17.14 17.33
CA ASP A 105 -2.97 -18.51 17.22
C ASP A 105 -2.18 -19.48 18.11
N ARG A 106 -0.85 -19.34 18.14
CA ARG A 106 0.02 -20.18 18.97
C ARG A 106 -0.23 -19.95 20.47
N LEU A 107 -0.39 -18.70 20.89
CA LEU A 107 -0.67 -18.36 22.30
C LEU A 107 -2.10 -18.76 22.70
N ALA A 108 -3.06 -18.66 21.79
CA ALA A 108 -4.45 -19.06 22.02
C ALA A 108 -4.58 -20.57 22.28
N ALA A 109 -3.65 -21.39 21.79
CA ALA A 109 -3.63 -22.84 22.06
C ALA A 109 -3.54 -23.17 23.57
N GLU A 110 -2.95 -22.29 24.39
CA GLU A 110 -2.87 -22.48 25.84
C GLU A 110 -4.22 -22.25 26.55
N SER A 111 -5.17 -21.59 25.88
CA SER A 111 -6.48 -21.19 26.42
C SER A 111 -7.62 -21.50 25.45
N GLN A 112 -7.52 -22.64 24.76
CA GLN A 112 -8.40 -23.02 23.66
C GLN A 112 -9.87 -23.12 24.03
N GLU A 113 -10.20 -23.47 25.28
CA GLU A 113 -11.60 -23.59 25.75
C GLU A 113 -12.28 -22.21 25.77
N PHE A 114 -11.60 -21.20 26.32
CA PHE A 114 -12.08 -19.82 26.34
C PHE A 114 -12.35 -19.29 24.93
N PHE A 115 -11.39 -19.47 24.01
CA PHE A 115 -11.55 -19.00 22.64
C PHE A 115 -12.61 -19.77 21.85
N GLN A 116 -12.77 -21.08 22.07
CA GLN A 116 -13.85 -21.85 21.45
C GLN A 116 -15.24 -21.36 21.89
N GLU A 117 -15.41 -21.06 23.18
CA GLU A 117 -16.67 -20.49 23.66
C GLU A 117 -16.89 -19.09 23.07
N LEU A 118 -15.85 -18.27 23.01
CA LEU A 118 -15.95 -16.92 22.45
C LEU A 118 -16.30 -16.95 20.95
N ASP A 119 -15.67 -17.84 20.19
CA ASP A 119 -15.95 -18.09 18.77
C ASP A 119 -17.38 -18.57 18.54
N SER A 120 -17.93 -19.38 19.47
CA SER A 120 -19.31 -19.85 19.37
C SER A 120 -20.35 -18.72 19.47
N VAL A 121 -20.01 -17.64 20.19
CA VAL A 121 -20.91 -16.49 20.42
C VAL A 121 -20.67 -15.37 19.40
N MET A 122 -19.42 -15.12 19.04
CA MET A 122 -19.02 -13.94 18.26
C MET A 122 -18.65 -14.23 16.80
N GLU A 123 -18.61 -15.50 16.41
CA GLU A 123 -17.96 -16.03 15.20
C GLU A 123 -16.42 -15.94 15.29
N PRO A 124 -15.67 -16.97 14.86
CA PRO A 124 -14.21 -16.92 14.87
C PRO A 124 -13.68 -15.79 14.00
N LEU A 125 -12.74 -15.02 14.55
CA LEU A 125 -12.03 -14.02 13.78
C LEU A 125 -11.11 -14.69 12.75
N SER A 126 -11.02 -14.08 11.58
CA SER A 126 -10.08 -14.44 10.52
C SER A 126 -9.24 -13.23 10.09
N GLN A 127 -8.09 -13.46 9.45
CA GLN A 127 -7.19 -12.39 8.96
C GLN A 127 -7.90 -11.26 8.16
N PRO A 128 -8.86 -11.53 7.25
CA PRO A 128 -9.55 -10.47 6.51
C PRO A 128 -10.74 -9.84 7.27
N SER A 129 -10.97 -10.18 8.54
CA SER A 129 -12.12 -9.65 9.31
C SER A 129 -12.06 -8.13 9.42
N SER A 130 -13.23 -7.52 9.52
CA SER A 130 -13.34 -6.08 9.68
C SER A 130 -12.91 -5.61 11.08
N MET A 131 -12.52 -4.34 11.19
CA MET A 131 -12.23 -3.73 12.49
C MET A 131 -13.44 -3.73 13.44
N THR A 132 -14.66 -3.71 12.91
CA THR A 132 -15.88 -3.76 13.72
C THR A 132 -16.06 -5.14 14.37
N GLU A 133 -15.80 -6.23 13.63
CA GLU A 133 -15.81 -7.59 14.17
C GLU A 133 -14.72 -7.76 15.22
N LEU A 134 -13.49 -7.31 14.93
CA LEU A 134 -12.38 -7.34 15.87
C LEU A 134 -12.73 -6.63 17.20
N VAL A 135 -13.26 -5.41 17.13
CA VAL A 135 -13.64 -4.65 18.33
C VAL A 135 -14.75 -5.35 19.11
N ARG A 136 -15.76 -5.90 18.42
CA ARG A 136 -16.85 -6.64 19.09
C ARG A 136 -16.32 -7.88 19.80
N TYR A 137 -15.50 -8.67 19.12
CA TYR A 137 -14.88 -9.89 19.65
C TYR A 137 -14.02 -9.59 20.90
N ILE A 138 -13.13 -8.59 20.81
CA ILE A 138 -12.27 -8.18 21.94
C ILE A 138 -13.11 -7.65 23.12
N ARG A 139 -14.17 -6.86 22.85
CA ARG A 139 -15.05 -6.35 23.92
C ARG A 139 -15.74 -7.49 24.67
N GLN A 140 -16.19 -8.52 23.95
CA GLN A 140 -16.82 -9.67 24.55
C GLN A 140 -15.83 -10.48 25.39
N GLY A 141 -14.65 -10.79 24.85
CA GLY A 141 -13.60 -11.49 25.60
C GLY A 141 -13.16 -10.74 26.85
N LEU A 142 -12.95 -9.42 26.75
CA LEU A 142 -12.63 -8.58 27.92
C LEU A 142 -13.75 -8.54 28.96
N HIS A 143 -15.01 -8.61 28.54
CA HIS A 143 -16.14 -8.66 29.46
C HIS A 143 -16.15 -9.96 30.28
N TRP A 144 -15.87 -11.10 29.64
CA TRP A 144 -15.74 -12.39 30.31
C TRP A 144 -14.56 -12.39 31.30
N LEU A 145 -13.39 -11.94 30.86
CA LEU A 145 -12.19 -11.85 31.72
C LEU A 145 -12.42 -10.99 32.98
N ARG A 146 -13.16 -9.89 32.87
CA ARG A 146 -13.50 -9.05 34.04
C ARG A 146 -14.42 -9.76 35.03
N THR A 147 -15.36 -10.55 34.51
CA THR A 147 -16.32 -11.30 35.33
C THR A 147 -15.60 -12.41 36.09
N GLU A 148 -14.71 -13.16 35.42
CA GLU A 148 -13.91 -14.23 36.05
C GLU A 148 -12.93 -13.68 37.10
N ALA A 149 -12.30 -12.54 36.81
CA ALA A 149 -11.38 -11.90 37.73
C ALA A 149 -12.05 -11.24 38.96
N HIS A 150 -13.39 -11.32 39.09
CA HIS A 150 -14.16 -10.68 40.17
C HIS A 150 -13.87 -9.17 40.31
N LEU A 151 -13.55 -8.49 39.20
CA LEU A 151 -13.23 -7.05 39.17
C LEU A 151 -14.48 -6.16 39.05
N LEU A 152 -15.56 -6.50 39.78
CA LEU A 152 -16.80 -5.71 39.85
C LEU A 152 -16.74 -4.65 40.95
#